data_AF-A0A2A8S8U0-F1
#
_entry.id   AF-A0A2A8S8U0-F1
#
_cell.length_a   1.000
_cell.length_b   1.000
_cell.length_c   1.000
_cell.angle_alpha   90.00
_cell.angle_beta   90.00
_cell.angle_gamma   90.00
#
_symmetry.space_group_name_H-M   'P 1'
#
loop_
_entity.id
_entity.type
_entity.pdbx_description
1 polymer ?
#
loop_
_entity_poly.entity_id
_entity_poly.type
_entity_poly.pdbx_seq_one_letter_code
_entity_poly.pdbx_strand_id
1 'polypeptide(L)'
;MKAIEMYLHRGMGSKLIGRELGVTYSVIDRWIKNYNSEGILGLQEKRGRSGQTNQNSIKTSQDDRIEQLEAENAYLKKLLAAKKEMGYYNNKRFQKN
;
A
#
# COMPACT_ATOMS: atom_id res chain seq x y z
N MET A 1 3.27 13.76 4.80
CA MET A 1 3.23 14.94 3.91
C MET A 1 1.99 15.77 4.24
N LYS A 2 2.14 16.85 5.01
CA LYS A 2 1.01 17.62 5.60
C LYS A 2 0.09 18.26 4.55
N ALA A 3 0.63 18.74 3.42
CA ALA A 3 -0.15 19.37 2.36
C ALA A 3 -1.14 18.41 1.65
N ILE A 4 -0.69 17.19 1.33
CA ILE A 4 -1.50 16.20 0.60
C ILE A 4 -2.57 15.60 1.52
N GLU A 5 -2.25 15.44 2.81
CA GLU A 5 -3.23 15.05 3.82
C GLU A 5 -4.36 16.10 3.93
N MET A 6 -4.02 17.39 3.97
CA MET A 6 -5.02 18.46 3.97
C MET A 6 -5.87 18.49 2.70
N TYR A 7 -5.29 18.17 1.55
CA TYR A 7 -6.01 18.06 0.29
C TYR A 7 -6.99 16.86 0.29
N LEU A 8 -6.51 15.66 0.65
CA LEU A 8 -7.30 14.42 0.57
C LEU A 8 -8.33 14.28 1.70
N HIS A 9 -7.97 14.60 2.94
CA HIS A 9 -8.83 14.34 4.10
C HIS A 9 -9.71 15.52 4.45
N ARG A 10 -9.26 16.75 4.17
CA ARG A 10 -9.98 17.98 4.53
C ARG A 10 -10.60 18.69 3.33
N GLY A 11 -10.39 18.18 2.11
CA GLY A 11 -10.94 18.74 0.87
C GLY A 11 -10.50 20.19 0.60
N MET A 12 -9.37 20.62 1.17
CA MET A 12 -8.92 22.00 1.04
C MET A 12 -8.30 22.27 -0.34
N GLY A 13 -8.62 23.42 -0.91
CA GLY A 13 -7.98 23.89 -2.15
C GLY A 13 -6.51 24.28 -1.93
N SER A 14 -5.71 24.18 -2.99
CA SER A 14 -4.26 24.44 -2.95
C SER A 14 -3.87 25.84 -2.45
N LYS A 15 -4.71 26.86 -2.72
CA LYS A 15 -4.53 28.22 -2.20
C LYS A 15 -4.65 28.29 -0.67
N LEU A 16 -5.64 27.60 -0.10
CA LEU A 16 -5.86 27.59 1.35
C LEU A 16 -4.75 26.81 2.05
N ILE A 17 -4.36 25.66 1.50
CA ILE A 17 -3.23 24.86 1.99
C ILE A 17 -1.93 25.66 1.95
N GLY A 18 -1.70 26.40 0.86
CA GLY A 18 -0.53 27.26 0.73
C GLY A 18 -0.47 28.33 1.81
N ARG A 19 -1.60 29.01 2.09
CA ARG A 19 -1.70 30.00 3.17
C ARG A 19 -1.42 29.38 4.54
N GLU A 20 -2.00 28.22 4.83
CA GLU A 20 -1.83 27.52 6.11
C GLU A 20 -0.38 27.07 6.35
N LEU A 21 0.30 26.65 5.28
CA LEU A 21 1.68 26.14 5.36
C LEU A 21 2.74 27.22 5.14
N GLY A 22 2.35 28.46 4.81
CA GLY A 22 3.28 29.52 4.45
C GLY A 22 4.03 29.25 3.14
N VAL A 23 3.43 28.47 2.23
CA VAL A 23 4.03 28.03 0.97
C VAL A 23 3.19 28.54 -0.20
N THR A 24 3.83 28.94 -1.30
CA THR A 24 3.11 29.38 -2.50
C THR A 24 2.22 28.28 -3.06
N TYR A 25 0.98 28.63 -3.42
CA TYR A 25 -0.01 27.67 -3.94
C TYR A 25 0.50 26.87 -5.15
N SER A 26 1.39 27.44 -5.97
CA SER A 26 2.01 26.77 -7.12
C SER A 26 2.87 25.57 -6.74
N VAL A 27 3.50 25.58 -5.56
CA VAL A 27 4.24 24.44 -5.01
C VAL A 27 3.26 23.35 -4.58
N ILE A 28 2.14 23.74 -3.96
CA ILE A 28 1.09 22.81 -3.56
C ILE A 28 0.45 22.14 -4.79
N ASP A 29 0.13 22.92 -5.83
CA ASP A 29 -0.39 22.39 -7.10
C ASP A 29 0.58 21.41 -7.74
N ARG A 30 1.89 21.71 -7.71
CA ARG A 30 2.91 20.77 -8.19
C ARG A 30 2.91 19.48 -7.40
N TRP A 31 2.84 19.56 -6.07
CA TRP A 31 2.78 18.37 -5.21
C TRP A 31 1.52 17.55 -5.47
N ILE A 32 0.34 18.18 -5.58
CA ILE A 32 -0.91 17.50 -5.89
C ILE A 32 -0.83 16.83 -7.27
N LYS A 33 -0.32 17.54 -8.28
CA LYS A 33 -0.16 16.99 -9.64
C LYS A 33 0.75 15.77 -9.64
N ASN A 34 1.92 15.87 -9.00
CA ASN A 34 2.85 14.76 -8.91
C ASN A 34 2.30 13.58 -8.11
N TYR A 35 1.54 13.87 -7.06
CA TYR A 35 0.86 12.84 -6.28
C TYR A 35 -0.24 12.13 -7.10
N ASN A 36 -1.01 12.87 -7.89
CA ASN A 36 -2.02 12.27 -8.76
C ASN A 36 -1.40 11.42 -9.89
N SER A 37 -0.18 11.72 -10.33
CA SER A 37 0.49 10.96 -11.40
C SER A 37 1.25 9.73 -10.90
N GLU A 38 1.95 9.83 -9.77
CA GLU A 38 2.90 8.80 -9.30
C GLU A 38 2.65 8.38 -7.84
N GLY A 39 1.56 8.85 -7.24
CA GLY A 39 1.28 8.63 -5.81
C GLY A 39 2.36 9.25 -4.92
N ILE A 40 2.69 8.55 -3.84
CA ILE A 40 3.72 8.99 -2.89
C ILE A 40 5.12 9.12 -3.53
N LEU A 41 5.39 8.38 -4.61
CA LEU A 41 6.68 8.42 -5.30
C LEU A 41 6.90 9.76 -6.03
N GLY A 42 5.83 10.39 -6.51
CA GLY A 42 5.90 11.70 -7.17
C GLY A 42 6.31 12.86 -6.25
N LEU A 43 6.25 12.64 -4.94
CA LEU A 43 6.63 13.61 -3.92
C LEU A 43 8.05 13.41 -3.39
N GLN A 44 8.76 12.37 -3.85
CA GLN A 44 10.15 12.16 -3.49
C GLN A 44 11.05 13.18 -4.21
N GLU A 45 12.12 13.62 -3.53
CA GLU A 45 13.10 14.53 -4.11
C GLU A 45 13.93 13.83 -5.19
N LYS A 46 13.76 14.27 -6.44
CA LYS A 46 14.41 13.71 -7.64
C LYS A 46 15.70 14.45 -8.05
N ARG A 47 16.06 15.56 -7.38
CA ARG A 47 17.28 16.33 -7.71
C ARG A 47 18.52 15.66 -7.14
N GLY A 48 19.62 15.67 -7.90
CA GLY A 48 20.94 15.22 -7.43
C GLY A 48 21.16 13.70 -7.36
N ARG A 49 20.17 12.87 -7.72
CA ARG A 49 20.34 11.41 -7.79
C ARG A 49 20.64 10.96 -9.22
N SER A 50 21.88 11.13 -9.64
CA SER A 50 22.45 10.20 -10.63
C SER A 50 22.62 8.84 -9.96
N GLY A 51 21.85 7.83 -10.35
CA GLY A 51 22.09 6.44 -9.94
C GLY A 51 20.89 5.74 -9.30
N GLN A 52 20.17 5.00 -10.14
CA GLN A 52 19.62 3.65 -9.87
C GLN A 52 19.91 3.07 -8.47
N THR A 53 19.13 3.41 -7.45
CA THR A 53 19.25 2.72 -6.14
C THR A 53 17.92 2.53 -5.41
N ASN A 54 16.90 3.36 -5.66
CA ASN A 54 15.61 3.24 -4.95
C ASN A 54 14.58 2.31 -5.62
N GLN A 55 14.68 2.02 -6.92
CA GLN A 55 13.73 1.10 -7.56
C GLN A 55 14.03 -0.36 -7.22
N ASN A 56 15.31 -0.72 -7.10
CA ASN A 56 15.72 -2.09 -6.77
C ASN A 56 15.38 -2.42 -5.31
N SER A 57 15.60 -1.51 -4.35
CA SER A 57 15.27 -1.78 -2.94
C SER A 57 13.76 -1.91 -2.70
N ILE A 58 12.93 -1.11 -3.39
CA ILE A 58 11.47 -1.20 -3.28
C ILE A 58 10.94 -2.45 -3.98
N LYS A 59 11.49 -2.83 -5.15
CA LYS A 59 11.13 -4.09 -5.82
C LYS A 59 11.52 -5.30 -4.99
N THR A 60 12.76 -5.37 -4.50
CA THR A 60 13.20 -6.45 -3.60
C THR A 60 12.32 -6.53 -2.37
N SER A 61 11.97 -5.41 -1.75
CA SER A 61 11.03 -5.39 -0.61
C SER A 61 9.60 -5.81 -0.95
N GLN A 62 9.14 -5.61 -2.19
CA GLN A 62 7.83 -6.08 -2.65
C GLN A 62 7.86 -7.58 -2.95
N ASP A 63 8.92 -8.07 -3.57
CA ASP A 63 9.13 -9.48 -3.90
C ASP A 63 9.23 -10.32 -2.61
N ASP A 64 10.00 -9.86 -1.61
CA ASP A 64 10.10 -10.51 -0.29
C ASP A 64 8.72 -10.60 0.40
N ARG A 65 7.90 -9.55 0.26
CA ARG A 65 6.55 -9.52 0.83
C ARG A 65 5.59 -10.44 0.08
N ILE A 66 5.73 -10.56 -1.23
CA ILE A 66 4.92 -11.48 -2.05
C ILE A 66 5.24 -12.92 -1.65
N GLU A 67 6.52 -13.27 -1.55
CA GLU A 67 6.94 -14.62 -1.15
C GLU A 67 6.41 -14.99 0.24
N GLN A 68 6.51 -14.07 1.21
CA GLN A 68 5.96 -14.28 2.56
C GLN A 68 4.43 -14.49 2.53
N LEU A 69 3.70 -13.67 1.78
CA LEU A 69 2.25 -13.78 1.64
C LEU A 69 1.82 -15.06 0.91
N GLU A 70 2.60 -15.52 -0.06
CA GLU A 70 2.34 -16.77 -0.78
C GLU A 70 2.55 -17.99 0.13
N ALA A 71 3.61 -17.97 0.95
CA ALA A 71 3.85 -19.00 1.95
C ALA A 71 2.71 -19.04 3.00
N GLU A 72 2.28 -17.88 3.49
CA GLU A 72 1.16 -17.77 4.43
C GLU A 72 -0.15 -18.29 3.78
N ASN A 73 -0.44 -17.90 2.55
CA ASN A 73 -1.60 -18.39 1.82
C ASN A 73 -1.57 -19.91 1.59
N ALA A 74 -0.41 -20.48 1.26
CA ALA A 74 -0.24 -21.91 1.10
C ALA A 74 -0.51 -22.66 2.42
N TYR A 75 0.01 -22.14 3.53
CA TYR A 75 -0.23 -22.70 4.85
C TYR A 75 -1.70 -22.64 5.25
N LEU A 76 -2.34 -21.48 5.08
CA LEU A 76 -3.76 -21.29 5.38
C LEU A 76 -4.66 -22.20 4.53
N LYS A 77 -4.36 -22.38 3.24
CA LYS A 77 -5.08 -23.31 2.37
C LYS A 77 -4.98 -24.75 2.86
N LYS A 78 -3.79 -25.19 3.30
CA LYS A 78 -3.59 -26.55 3.86
C LYS A 78 -4.37 -26.74 5.15
N LEU A 79 -4.37 -25.75 6.03
CA LEU A 79 -5.11 -25.79 7.30
C LEU A 79 -6.63 -25.83 7.07
N LEU A 80 -7.12 -25.06 6.11
CA LEU A 80 -8.53 -25.09 5.69
C LEU A 80 -8.92 -26.44 5.10
N ALA A 81 -8.07 -27.04 4.25
CA ALA A 81 -8.33 -28.37 3.70
C ALA A 81 -8.45 -29.41 4.82
N ALA A 82 -7.52 -29.43 5.77
CA ALA A 82 -7.56 -30.33 6.92
C ALA A 82 -8.81 -30.12 7.79
N LYS A 83 -9.20 -28.85 8.05
CA LYS A 83 -10.41 -28.53 8.81
C LYS A 83 -11.68 -28.99 8.09
N LYS A 84 -11.72 -28.81 6.76
CA LYS A 84 -12.84 -29.23 5.92
C LYS A 84 -12.98 -30.75 5.93
N GLU A 85 -11.88 -31.47 5.76
CA GLU A 85 -11.84 -32.93 5.87
C GLU A 85 -12.31 -33.39 7.24
N MET A 86 -11.81 -32.80 8.33
CA MET A 86 -12.26 -33.12 9.69
C MET A 86 -13.78 -32.91 9.86
N GLY A 87 -14.33 -31.84 9.30
CA GLY A 87 -15.78 -31.59 9.28
C GLY A 87 -16.57 -32.66 8.53
N TYR A 88 -16.08 -33.11 7.37
CA TYR A 88 -16.69 -34.20 6.62
C TYR A 88 -16.64 -35.54 7.38
N TYR A 89 -15.50 -35.88 7.97
CA TYR A 89 -15.34 -37.12 8.75
C TYR A 89 -16.23 -37.14 9.99
N ASN A 90 -16.31 -36.02 10.71
CA ASN A 90 -17.18 -35.90 11.88
C ASN A 90 -18.65 -36.09 11.48
N ASN A 91 -19.14 -35.38 10.46
CA ASN A 91 -20.54 -35.50 10.01
C ASN A 91 -20.88 -36.94 9.56
N LYS A 92 -19.98 -37.60 8.81
CA LYS A 92 -20.19 -38.99 8.35
C LYS A 92 -20.20 -40.01 9.51
N ARG A 93 -19.49 -39.74 10.60
CA ARG A 93 -19.50 -40.56 11.82
C ARG A 93 -20.83 -40.43 12.58
N PHE A 94 -21.43 -39.25 12.61
CA PHE A 94 -22.72 -39.02 13.26
C PHE A 94 -23.92 -39.61 12.49
N GLN A 95 -23.82 -39.76 11.16
CA GLN A 95 -24.90 -40.36 10.35
C GLN A 95 -24.89 -41.91 10.30
N LYS A 96 -23.92 -42.56 10.94
CA LYS A 96 -23.79 -44.03 10.97
C LYS A 96 -24.15 -44.67 12.33
N ASN A 97 -24.63 -43.89 13.29
CA ASN A 97 -25.14 -44.37 14.57
C ASN A 97 -26.66 -44.22 14.63
#